data_AF-A0A0K8SCY0-F1
#
_entry.id   AF-A0A0K8SCY0-F1
#
_cell.length_a   1.000
_cell.length_b   1.000
_cell.length_c   1.000
_cell.angle_alpha   90.00
_cell.angle_beta   90.00
_cell.angle_gamma   90.00
#
_symmetry.space_group_name_H-M   'P 1'
#
loop_
_entity.id
_entity.type
_entity.pdbx_description
1 polymer ?
#
loop_
_entity_poly.entity_id
_entity_poly.type
_entity_poly.pdbx_seq_one_letter_code
_entity_poly.pdbx_strand_id
1 'polypeptide(L)'
;LIAAGKMCEGMATDLLALAAGADSAGRILTATDRRNVEFLDVLIENEQKEVIAHTVVQRYLQELWQGSIKWQGWKLMLLFFCFVFCPPVWIYFTLPLGHKYFKIPIIRFMSYLTSHIHLMTLLTLTAIMPVYPVVRNNIVPYWYEWALLVWL
;
A
#
# COMPACT_ATOMS: atom_id res chain seq x y z
N LEU A 1 -25.00 24.02 11.32
CA LEU A 1 -24.44 23.30 10.16
C LEU A 1 -23.66 22.06 10.59
N ILE A 2 -22.66 22.18 11.47
CA ILE A 2 -21.84 21.04 11.94
C ILE A 2 -22.68 19.91 12.58
N ALA A 3 -23.63 20.25 13.46
CA ALA A 3 -24.50 19.24 14.09
C ALA A 3 -25.44 18.51 13.11
N ALA A 4 -25.92 19.22 12.08
CA ALA A 4 -26.73 18.64 11.02
C ALA A 4 -25.88 17.72 10.12
N GLY A 5 -24.64 18.13 9.80
CA GLY A 5 -23.68 17.30 9.08
C GLY A 5 -23.39 16.00 9.83
N LYS A 6 -23.16 16.07 11.14
CA LYS A 6 -22.92 14.88 11.97
C LYS A 6 -24.14 13.94 12.04
N MET A 7 -25.36 14.49 12.07
CA MET A 7 -26.58 13.69 11.98
C MET A 7 -26.74 13.02 10.61
N CYS A 8 -26.38 13.70 9.52
CA CYS A 8 -26.38 13.11 8.18
C CYS A 8 -25.32 12.02 8.03
N GLU A 9 -24.13 12.21 8.61
CA GLU A 9 -23.06 11.20 8.62
C GLU A 9 -23.52 9.94 9.37
N GLY A 10 -24.13 10.09 10.56
CA GLY A 10 -24.72 8.97 11.30
C GLY A 10 -25.87 8.29 10.57
N MET A 11 -26.72 9.05 9.87
CA MET A 11 -27.78 8.46 9.03
C MET A 11 -27.19 7.67 7.86
N ALA A 12 -26.11 8.16 7.25
CA ALA A 12 -25.40 7.47 6.19
C ALA A 12 -24.75 6.17 6.68
N THR A 13 -24.18 6.14 7.90
CA THR A 13 -23.63 4.91 8.48
C THR A 13 -24.71 3.85 8.69
N ASP A 14 -25.86 4.25 9.22
CA ASP A 14 -26.95 3.32 9.51
C ASP A 14 -27.56 2.77 8.22
N LEU A 15 -27.75 3.62 7.21
CA LEU A 15 -28.22 3.20 5.88
C LEU A 15 -27.23 2.25 5.21
N LEU A 16 -25.92 2.51 5.32
CA LEU A 16 -24.89 1.64 4.76
C LEU A 16 -24.86 0.29 5.49
N ALA A 17 -25.00 0.28 6.82
CA ALA A 17 -25.06 -0.96 7.61
C ALA A 17 -26.29 -1.81 7.25
N LEU A 18 -27.46 -1.18 7.09
CA LEU A 18 -28.69 -1.86 6.69
C LEU A 18 -28.60 -2.37 5.24
N ALA A 19 -28.10 -1.57 4.31
CA ALA A 19 -27.97 -1.94 2.91
C ALA A 19 -26.95 -3.06 2.70
N ALA A 20 -25.84 -3.04 3.44
CA ALA A 20 -24.84 -4.11 3.40
C ALA A 20 -25.28 -5.40 4.14
N GLY A 21 -26.30 -5.31 5.00
CA GLY A 21 -26.99 -6.48 5.55
C GLY A 21 -27.98 -7.10 4.57
N ALA A 22 -28.60 -6.28 3.70
CA ALA A 22 -29.58 -6.73 2.71
C ALA A 22 -28.94 -7.17 1.37
N ASP A 23 -27.83 -6.55 0.96
CA ASP A 23 -27.10 -6.82 -0.27
C ASP A 23 -25.59 -6.91 0.03
N SER A 24 -24.78 -7.43 -0.91
CA SER A 24 -23.33 -7.53 -0.67
C SER A 24 -22.69 -6.15 -0.56
N ALA A 25 -22.03 -5.85 0.57
CA ALA A 25 -21.28 -4.59 0.80
C ALA A 25 -20.34 -4.22 -0.38
N GLY A 26 -19.74 -5.23 -1.02
CA GLY A 26 -18.85 -5.03 -2.16
C GLY A 26 -19.54 -4.49 -3.40
N ARG A 27 -20.82 -4.81 -3.64
CA ARG A 27 -21.61 -4.25 -4.77
C ARG A 27 -21.98 -2.79 -4.54
N ILE A 28 -22.22 -2.41 -3.29
CA ILE A 28 -22.56 -1.03 -2.92
C ILE A 28 -21.30 -0.16 -2.99
N LEU A 29 -20.16 -0.65 -2.50
CA LEU A 29 -18.92 0.10 -2.46
C LEU A 29 -18.25 0.26 -3.84
N THR A 30 -18.47 -0.69 -4.75
CA THR A 30 -18.02 -0.60 -6.17
C THR A 30 -19.07 0.00 -7.10
N ALA A 31 -20.23 0.42 -6.57
CA ALA A 31 -21.22 1.12 -7.36
C ALA A 31 -20.61 2.43 -7.88
N THR A 32 -20.73 2.65 -9.19
CA THR A 32 -20.25 3.86 -9.84
C THR A 32 -21.30 4.96 -9.76
N ASP A 33 -20.91 6.13 -9.28
CA ASP A 33 -21.75 7.33 -9.34
C ASP A 33 -21.85 7.88 -10.79
N ARG A 34 -22.69 8.89 -11.00
CA ARG A 34 -22.88 9.62 -12.27
C ARG A 34 -21.59 10.17 -12.88
N ARG A 35 -20.51 10.24 -12.08
CA ARG A 35 -19.15 10.65 -12.49
C ARG A 35 -18.22 9.47 -12.87
N ASN A 36 -18.71 8.22 -12.89
CA ASN A 36 -17.90 7.00 -13.04
C ASN A 36 -16.79 6.85 -11.98
N VAL A 37 -16.99 7.43 -10.80
CA VAL A 37 -16.11 7.27 -9.63
C VAL A 37 -16.76 6.23 -8.71
N GLU A 38 -15.97 5.35 -8.13
CA GLU A 38 -16.46 4.36 -7.17
C GLU A 38 -16.99 5.07 -5.92
N PHE A 39 -18.10 4.59 -5.36
CA PHE A 39 -18.72 5.19 -4.17
C PHE A 39 -17.74 5.28 -2.98
N LEU A 40 -16.81 4.33 -2.86
CA LEU A 40 -15.73 4.37 -1.87
C LEU A 40 -14.84 5.62 -2.01
N ASP A 41 -14.43 5.98 -3.22
CA ASP A 41 -13.58 7.13 -3.46
C ASP A 41 -14.30 8.45 -3.14
N VAL A 42 -15.62 8.51 -3.38
CA VAL A 42 -16.46 9.67 -3.00
C VAL A 42 -16.58 9.81 -1.48
N LEU A 43 -16.66 8.69 -0.75
CA LEU A 43 -16.67 8.70 0.72
C LEU A 43 -15.31 9.19 1.28
N ILE A 44 -14.21 8.83 0.61
CA ILE A 44 -12.86 9.28 0.98
C ILE A 44 -12.69 10.78 0.68
N GLU A 45 -13.13 11.25 -0.50
CA GLU A 45 -13.06 12.66 -0.90
C GLU A 45 -13.87 13.58 0.03
N ASN A 46 -15.01 13.10 0.55
CA ASN A 46 -15.83 13.82 1.54
C ASN A 46 -15.33 13.69 2.99
N GLU A 47 -14.16 13.08 3.21
CA GLU A 47 -13.55 12.87 4.53
C GLU A 47 -14.49 12.25 5.58
N GLN A 48 -15.40 11.36 5.17
CA GLN A 48 -16.40 10.73 6.07
C GLN A 48 -15.75 9.62 6.91
N LYS A 49 -14.92 10.03 7.88
CA LYS A 49 -14.08 9.13 8.68
C LYS A 49 -14.92 8.17 9.53
N GLU A 50 -16.09 8.59 10.04
CA GLU A 50 -16.95 7.72 10.86
C GLU A 50 -17.57 6.60 9.99
N VAL A 51 -17.92 6.90 8.73
CA VAL A 51 -18.49 5.93 7.78
C VAL A 51 -17.47 4.90 7.31
N ILE A 52 -16.26 5.35 6.97
CA ILE A 52 -15.20 4.46 6.50
C ILE A 52 -14.72 3.52 7.62
N ALA A 53 -14.73 3.99 8.88
CA ALA A 53 -14.35 3.19 10.04
C ALA A 53 -15.35 2.08 10.39
N HIS A 54 -16.53 2.07 9.78
CA HIS A 54 -17.54 1.05 10.04
C HIS A 54 -17.02 -0.36 9.69
N THR A 55 -17.30 -1.33 10.57
CA THR A 55 -16.74 -2.70 10.51
C THR A 55 -17.00 -3.42 9.18
N VAL A 56 -18.13 -3.12 8.53
CA VAL A 56 -18.51 -3.68 7.24
C VAL A 56 -17.63 -3.17 6.10
N VAL A 57 -17.33 -1.87 6.09
CA VAL A 57 -16.44 -1.25 5.10
C VAL A 57 -15.01 -1.72 5.32
N GLN A 58 -14.56 -1.76 6.58
CA GLN A 58 -13.23 -2.26 6.94
C GLN A 58 -13.02 -3.72 6.54
N ARG A 59 -14.02 -4.58 6.73
CA ARG A 59 -13.95 -5.97 6.27
C ARG A 59 -13.81 -6.06 4.75
N TYR A 60 -14.59 -5.29 4.00
CA TYR A 60 -14.48 -5.25 2.54
C TYR A 60 -13.11 -4.73 2.08
N LEU A 61 -12.62 -3.63 2.66
CA LEU A 61 -11.28 -3.10 2.38
C LEU A 61 -10.19 -4.12 2.70
N GLN A 62 -10.34 -4.88 3.79
CA GLN A 62 -9.38 -5.92 4.16
C GLN A 62 -9.40 -7.10 3.18
N GLU A 63 -10.57 -7.49 2.69
CA GLU A 63 -10.72 -8.49 1.61
C GLU A 63 -10.08 -7.98 0.30
N LEU A 64 -10.27 -6.69 -0.02
CA LEU A 64 -9.67 -6.04 -1.20
C LEU A 64 -8.14 -5.91 -1.06
N TRP A 65 -7.66 -5.64 0.15
CA TRP A 65 -6.23 -5.56 0.50
C TRP A 65 -5.53 -6.91 0.37
N GLN A 66 -6.13 -7.99 0.90
CA GLN A 66 -5.63 -9.36 0.73
C GLN A 66 -5.77 -9.83 -0.73
N GLY A 67 -6.74 -9.27 -1.46
CA GLY A 67 -7.04 -9.63 -2.84
C GLY A 67 -7.32 -11.12 -2.97
N SER A 68 -6.78 -11.77 -4.00
CA SER A 68 -6.95 -13.21 -4.21
C SER A 68 -6.02 -14.09 -3.35
N ILE A 69 -5.21 -13.52 -2.46
CA ILE A 69 -4.26 -14.28 -1.63
C ILE A 69 -4.92 -14.67 -0.30
N LYS A 70 -5.26 -15.96 -0.18
CA LYS A 70 -5.70 -16.57 1.09
C LYS A 70 -4.54 -17.10 1.96
N TRP A 71 -3.35 -16.53 1.82
CA TRP A 71 -2.17 -17.03 2.56
C TRP A 71 -2.26 -16.64 4.03
N GLN A 72 -1.80 -17.54 4.91
CA GLN A 72 -1.62 -17.20 6.32
C GLN A 72 -0.58 -16.08 6.46
N GLY A 73 -0.81 -15.18 7.43
CA GLY A 73 0.06 -14.02 7.68
C GLY A 73 1.54 -14.38 7.88
N TRP A 74 1.84 -15.56 8.42
CA TRP A 74 3.21 -16.05 8.56
C TRP A 74 3.94 -16.22 7.22
N LYS A 75 3.26 -16.74 6.19
CA LYS A 75 3.85 -16.92 4.85
C LYS A 75 4.14 -15.57 4.20
N LEU A 76 3.26 -14.60 4.40
CA LEU A 76 3.46 -13.23 3.94
C LEU A 76 4.66 -12.58 4.66
N MET A 77 4.78 -12.77 5.97
CA MET A 77 5.91 -12.27 6.75
C MET A 77 7.24 -12.88 6.27
N LEU A 78 7.26 -14.20 6.02
CA LEU A 78 8.44 -14.88 5.47
C LEU A 78 8.80 -14.35 4.08
N LEU A 79 7.80 -14.12 3.22
CA LEU A 79 8.00 -13.53 1.90
C LEU A 79 8.59 -12.11 1.98
N PHE A 80 8.15 -11.30 2.94
CA PHE A 80 8.75 -9.99 3.20
C PHE A 80 10.23 -10.10 3.60
N PHE A 81 10.58 -10.98 4.53
CA PHE A 81 11.98 -11.21 4.87
C PHE A 81 12.80 -11.70 3.66
N CYS A 82 12.23 -12.58 2.83
CA CYS A 82 12.87 -13.04 1.60
C CYS A 82 13.16 -11.89 0.63
N PHE A 83 12.25 -10.92 0.48
CA PHE A 83 12.49 -9.72 -0.33
C PHE A 83 13.59 -8.81 0.23
N VAL A 84 13.71 -8.70 1.55
CA VAL A 84 14.75 -7.88 2.20
C VAL A 84 16.13 -8.52 2.04
N PHE A 85 16.25 -9.84 2.21
CA PHE A 85 17.54 -10.51 2.11
C PHE A 85 17.97 -10.84 0.67
N CYS A 86 17.01 -10.98 -0.26
CA CYS A 86 17.29 -11.39 -1.64
C CYS A 86 16.72 -10.39 -2.67
N PRO A 87 17.50 -9.36 -3.06
CA PRO A 87 17.06 -8.36 -4.05
C PRO A 87 16.66 -8.94 -5.42
N PRO A 88 17.28 -10.02 -5.97
CA PRO A 88 16.82 -10.63 -7.22
C PRO A 88 15.39 -11.19 -7.15
N VAL A 89 15.00 -11.76 -6.00
CA VAL A 89 13.64 -12.30 -5.80
C VAL A 89 12.63 -11.16 -5.75
N TRP A 90 12.99 -10.03 -5.13
CA TRP A 90 12.18 -8.82 -5.15
C TRP A 90 11.95 -8.30 -6.57
N ILE A 91 13.01 -8.17 -7.38
CA ILE A 91 12.92 -7.70 -8.78
C ILE A 91 12.04 -8.63 -9.63
N TYR A 92 12.12 -9.94 -9.42
CA TYR A 92 11.27 -10.91 -10.12
C TYR A 92 9.78 -10.71 -9.80
N PHE A 93 9.43 -10.44 -8.54
CA PHE A 93 8.05 -10.21 -8.12
C PHE A 93 7.51 -8.81 -8.48
N THR A 94 8.39 -7.83 -8.66
CA THR A 94 8.01 -6.48 -9.11
C THR A 94 7.87 -6.38 -10.62
N LEU A 95 8.53 -7.24 -11.41
CA LEU A 95 8.40 -7.20 -12.86
C LEU A 95 6.98 -7.60 -13.31
N PRO A 96 6.32 -6.82 -14.16
CA PRO A 96 4.96 -7.10 -14.65
C PRO A 96 4.92 -8.22 -15.72
N LEU A 97 5.88 -9.16 -15.72
CA LEU A 97 6.07 -10.20 -16.76
C LEU A 97 5.02 -11.32 -16.78
N GLY A 98 3.78 -11.04 -16.36
CA GLY A 98 2.64 -11.93 -16.60
C GLY A 98 2.07 -12.66 -15.39
N HIS A 99 2.54 -12.37 -14.17
CA HIS A 99 1.94 -12.95 -12.97
C HIS A 99 0.79 -12.10 -12.42
N LYS A 100 -0.35 -12.73 -12.07
CA LYS A 100 -1.51 -12.09 -11.42
C LYS A 100 -1.20 -11.40 -10.07
N TYR A 101 -0.01 -11.62 -9.51
CA TYR A 101 0.37 -11.11 -8.19
C TYR A 101 0.69 -9.61 -8.18
N PHE A 102 1.11 -9.03 -9.31
CA PHE A 102 1.37 -7.58 -9.40
C PHE A 102 0.09 -6.73 -9.23
N LYS A 103 -1.10 -7.32 -9.43
CA LYS A 103 -2.38 -6.61 -9.23
C LYS A 103 -2.79 -6.51 -7.76
N ILE A 104 -2.09 -7.21 -6.86
CA ILE A 104 -2.51 -7.30 -5.45
C ILE A 104 -1.91 -6.12 -4.67
N PRO A 105 -2.73 -5.32 -3.97
CA PRO A 105 -2.27 -4.12 -3.27
C PRO A 105 -1.15 -4.41 -2.25
N ILE A 106 -1.29 -5.50 -1.49
CA ILE A 106 -0.34 -5.87 -0.44
C ILE A 106 1.08 -6.12 -0.98
N ILE A 107 1.20 -6.72 -2.17
CA ILE A 107 2.50 -7.01 -2.79
C ILE A 107 3.15 -5.71 -3.27
N ARG A 108 2.36 -4.81 -3.87
CA ARG A 108 2.84 -3.47 -4.24
C ARG A 108 3.35 -2.72 -3.02
N PHE A 109 2.57 -2.70 -1.94
CA PHE A 109 2.97 -2.07 -0.69
C PHE A 109 4.28 -2.66 -0.14
N MET A 110 4.40 -3.98 -0.06
CA MET A 110 5.61 -4.64 0.40
C MET A 110 6.81 -4.31 -0.50
N SER A 111 6.62 -4.22 -1.82
CA SER A 111 7.69 -3.85 -2.74
C SER A 111 8.18 -2.42 -2.54
N TYR A 112 7.28 -1.46 -2.30
CA TYR A 112 7.64 -0.08 -1.98
C TYR A 112 8.36 0.00 -0.64
N LEU A 113 7.89 -0.75 0.36
CA LEU A 113 8.52 -0.82 1.68
C LEU A 113 9.94 -1.38 1.60
N THR A 114 10.13 -2.50 0.90
CA THR A 114 11.45 -3.10 0.68
C THR A 114 12.37 -2.16 -0.10
N SER A 115 11.88 -1.47 -1.13
CA SER A 115 12.65 -0.46 -1.86
C SER A 115 13.14 0.66 -0.94
N HIS A 116 12.26 1.16 -0.06
CA HIS A 116 12.62 2.22 0.89
C HIS A 116 13.67 1.74 1.91
N ILE A 117 13.57 0.49 2.39
CA ILE A 117 14.56 -0.10 3.31
C ILE A 117 15.95 -0.20 2.63
N HIS A 118 16.01 -0.61 1.37
CA HIS A 118 17.25 -0.66 0.61
C HIS A 118 17.85 0.73 0.41
N LEU A 119 17.03 1.72 0.07
CA LEU A 119 17.46 3.12 -0.04
C LEU A 119 18.04 3.64 1.28
N MET A 120 17.36 3.40 2.41
CA MET A 120 17.85 3.80 3.74
C MET A 120 19.18 3.11 4.10
N THR A 121 19.34 1.84 3.71
CA THR A 121 20.57 1.08 3.93
C THR A 121 21.73 1.65 3.11
N LEU A 122 21.50 1.93 1.82
CA LEU A 122 22.49 2.58 0.95
C LEU A 122 22.87 3.96 1.49
N LEU A 123 21.90 4.75 1.93
CA LEU A 123 22.13 6.08 2.52
C LEU A 123 22.94 6.00 3.81
N THR A 124 22.67 5.00 4.66
CA THR A 124 23.42 4.78 5.90
C THR A 124 24.87 4.40 5.61
N LEU A 125 25.08 3.53 4.62
CA LEU A 125 26.40 3.08 4.19
C LEU A 125 27.23 4.19 3.55
N THR A 126 26.60 5.14 2.85
CA THR A 126 27.30 6.26 2.21
C THR A 126 27.52 7.45 3.13
N ALA A 127 26.54 7.80 3.98
CA ALA A 127 26.56 9.03 4.76
C ALA A 127 27.01 8.86 6.22
N ILE A 128 26.65 7.75 6.88
CA ILE A 128 26.84 7.60 8.34
C ILE A 128 28.06 6.71 8.65
N MET A 129 28.17 5.56 7.99
CA MET A 129 29.25 4.59 8.18
C MET A 129 29.96 4.34 6.85
N PRO A 130 30.73 5.32 6.35
CA PRO A 130 31.42 5.18 5.08
C PRO A 130 32.44 4.03 5.16
N VAL A 131 32.17 2.95 4.41
CA VAL A 131 33.07 1.78 4.33
C VAL A 131 34.43 2.17 3.74
N TYR A 132 34.44 3.20 2.87
CA TYR A 132 35.66 3.79 2.30
C TYR A 132 35.81 5.24 2.76
N PRO A 133 37.03 5.70 3.08
CA PRO A 133 37.26 7.06 3.51
C PRO A 133 36.78 8.05 2.43
N VAL A 134 36.00 9.04 2.88
CA VAL A 134 35.38 10.07 2.02
C VAL A 134 36.42 11.04 1.46
N VAL A 135 37.57 11.17 2.13
CA VAL A 135 38.69 12.01 1.67
C VAL A 135 39.47 11.25 0.59
N ARG A 136 39.23 11.59 -0.68
CA ARG A 136 39.87 10.97 -1.85
C ARG A 136 40.43 12.04 -2.80
N ASN A 137 41.54 11.73 -3.48
CA ASN A 137 42.05 12.57 -4.57
C ASN A 137 41.28 12.38 -5.90
N ASN A 138 40.48 11.31 -6.02
CA ASN A 138 39.67 11.01 -7.20
C ASN A 138 38.18 11.20 -6.90
N ILE A 139 37.50 11.96 -7.77
CA ILE A 139 36.07 12.32 -7.67
C ILE A 139 35.16 11.19 -8.22
N VAL A 140 35.73 10.13 -8.81
CA VAL A 140 34.95 9.05 -9.41
C VAL A 140 34.14 8.33 -8.32
N PRO A 141 32.80 8.19 -8.49
CA PRO A 141 31.97 7.54 -7.49
C PRO A 141 32.22 6.03 -7.45
N TYR A 142 32.09 5.42 -6.28
CA TYR A 142 32.09 3.96 -6.15
C TYR A 142 30.79 3.35 -6.67
N TRP A 143 30.79 2.04 -6.91
CA TRP A 143 29.61 1.31 -7.38
C TRP A 143 28.36 1.55 -6.52
N TYR A 144 28.52 1.64 -5.19
CA TYR A 144 27.41 1.90 -4.28
C TYR A 144 26.94 3.37 -4.30
N GLU A 145 27.82 4.33 -4.59
CA GLU A 145 27.47 5.75 -4.79
C GLU A 145 26.73 5.91 -6.12
N TRP A 146 27.16 5.21 -7.17
CA TRP A 146 26.44 5.12 -8.44
C TRP A 146 25.06 4.48 -8.28
N ALA A 147 24.96 3.38 -7.53
CA ALA A 147 23.68 2.74 -7.25
C ALA A 147 22.72 3.67 -6.48
N LEU A 148 23.24 4.44 -5.52
CA LEU A 148 22.46 5.44 -4.81
C LEU A 148 22.01 6.58 -5.72
N LEU A 149 22.89 7.06 -6.62
CA LEU A 149 22.57 8.12 -7.57
C LEU A 149 21.49 7.69 -8.57
N VAL A 150 21.53 6.44 -9.05
CA VAL A 150 20.48 5.88 -9.93
C VAL A 150 19.14 5.71 -9.19
N TRP A 151 19.17 5.53 -7.87
CA TRP A 151 17.95 5.34 -7.06
C TRP A 151 17.27 6.67 -6.66
N LEU A 152 18.03 7.76 -6.62
CA LEU A 152 17.56 9.09 -6.24
C LEU A 152 16.86 9.80 -7.41
#